data_AF-A0A0H2MMI6-F1
#
_entry.id   AF-A0A0H2MMI6-F1
#
_cell.length_a   1.000
_cell.length_b   1.000
_cell.length_c   1.000
_cell.angle_alpha   90.00
_cell.angle_beta   90.00
_cell.angle_gamma   90.00
#
_symmetry.space_group_name_H-M   'P 1'
#
loop_
_entity.id
_entity.type
_entity.pdbx_description
1 polymer ?
#
loop_
_entity_poly.entity_id
_entity_poly.type
_entity_poly.pdbx_seq_one_letter_code
_entity_poly.pdbx_strand_id
1 'polypeptide(L)'
;MNTIKDLTKDEFRDLLDDYFAPPEKRMKLTADEAKILAQKLNTEINVPLVSETKEEKILLKVVIKVDTFLYDNLPNEFYDLVRSLDQGIDDQEAERLVKRLTSLANDKIDIPYIPEVGEYFAIKFVIGVIVNSARKHWDFFKASEAMESDKILPA
;
A
#
# COMPACT_ATOMS: atom_id res chain seq x y z
N MET A 1 -12.62 21.59 4.04
CA MET A 1 -11.96 21.60 5.37
C MET A 1 -11.84 23.03 5.85
N ASN A 2 -12.11 23.25 7.13
CA ASN A 2 -11.79 24.48 7.84
C ASN A 2 -10.29 24.77 7.73
N THR A 3 -9.89 26.04 7.66
CA THR A 3 -8.45 26.35 7.68
C THR A 3 -7.89 26.03 9.06
N ILE A 4 -6.57 25.89 9.21
CA ILE A 4 -5.93 25.65 10.52
C ILE A 4 -6.39 26.67 11.58
N LYS A 5 -6.75 27.89 11.15
CA LYS A 5 -7.24 28.96 12.04
C LYS A 5 -8.61 28.67 12.65
N ASP A 6 -9.42 27.85 12.00
CA ASP A 6 -10.81 27.56 12.37
C ASP A 6 -10.95 26.13 12.94
N LEU A 7 -9.83 25.43 13.14
CA LEU A 7 -9.81 24.07 13.66
C LEU A 7 -10.28 24.06 15.12
N THR A 8 -11.40 23.37 15.36
CA THR A 8 -11.93 23.19 16.72
C THR A 8 -11.03 22.28 17.54
N LYS A 9 -11.20 22.30 18.87
CA LYS A 9 -10.47 21.41 19.78
C LYS A 9 -10.74 19.93 19.49
N ASP A 10 -11.97 19.61 19.11
CA ASP A 10 -12.39 18.25 18.82
C ASP A 10 -11.78 17.79 17.48
N GLU A 11 -11.83 18.62 16.43
CA GLU A 11 -11.16 18.32 15.15
C GLU A 11 -9.64 18.14 15.31
N PHE A 12 -8.98 18.95 16.15
CA PHE A 12 -7.55 18.78 16.44
C PHE A 12 -7.27 17.47 17.21
N ARG A 13 -8.15 17.10 18.13
CA ARG A 13 -8.03 15.84 18.87
C ARG A 13 -8.19 14.64 17.94
N ASP A 14 -9.14 14.68 17.02
CA ASP A 14 -9.35 13.62 16.04
C ASP A 14 -8.11 13.44 15.15
N LEU A 15 -7.46 14.53 14.74
CA LEU A 15 -6.18 14.48 14.00
C LEU A 15 -5.06 13.83 14.82
N LEU A 16 -4.98 14.13 16.12
CA LEU A 16 -3.99 13.50 17.01
C LEU A 16 -4.27 12.02 17.22
N ASP A 17 -5.54 11.66 17.43
CA ASP A 17 -5.97 10.28 17.68
C ASP A 17 -5.77 9.40 16.43
N ASP A 18 -5.93 9.97 15.23
CA ASP A 18 -5.55 9.32 13.98
C ASP A 18 -4.02 9.28 13.85
N TYR A 19 -3.28 10.39 13.88
CA TYR A 19 -1.81 10.37 13.71
C TYR A 19 -1.08 9.43 14.70
N PHE A 20 -1.54 9.35 15.95
CA PHE A 20 -0.99 8.47 16.97
C PHE A 20 -1.77 7.16 17.17
N ALA A 21 -2.53 6.71 16.17
CA ALA A 21 -3.30 5.48 16.26
C ALA A 21 -2.42 4.30 16.70
N PRO A 22 -2.94 3.37 17.53
CA PRO A 22 -2.21 2.16 17.89
C PRO A 22 -2.06 1.24 16.66
N PRO A 23 -1.03 0.38 16.60
CA PRO A 23 -0.70 -0.42 15.41
C PRO A 23 -1.88 -1.17 14.79
N GLU A 24 -2.80 -1.70 15.61
CA GLU A 24 -3.97 -2.47 15.17
C GLU A 24 -4.99 -1.63 14.40
N LYS A 25 -4.93 -0.30 14.51
CA LYS A 25 -5.82 0.64 13.83
C LYS A 25 -5.16 1.35 12.63
N ARG A 26 -3.87 1.10 12.38
CA ARG A 26 -3.10 1.73 11.29
C ARG A 26 -3.31 1.07 9.94
N MET A 27 -3.79 -0.18 9.95
CA MET A 27 -4.13 -0.88 8.72
C MET A 27 -5.34 -0.22 8.09
N LYS A 28 -5.17 0.22 6.84
CA LYS A 28 -6.20 0.91 6.06
C LYS A 28 -6.78 -0.01 4.98
N LEU A 29 -6.06 -1.06 4.58
CA LEU A 29 -6.66 -2.16 3.83
C LEU A 29 -7.69 -2.90 4.69
N THR A 30 -8.76 -3.38 4.07
CA THR A 30 -9.64 -4.36 4.73
C THR A 30 -8.97 -5.72 4.81
N ALA A 31 -9.46 -6.58 5.72
CA ALA A 31 -8.93 -7.94 5.85
C ALA A 31 -9.04 -8.75 4.54
N ASP A 32 -10.05 -8.50 3.71
CA ASP A 32 -10.26 -9.21 2.46
C ASP A 32 -9.38 -8.64 1.34
N GLU A 33 -9.23 -7.31 1.25
CA GLU A 33 -8.25 -6.67 0.35
C GLU A 33 -6.83 -7.20 0.61
N ALA A 34 -6.42 -7.25 1.89
CA ALA A 34 -5.09 -7.75 2.27
C ALA A 34 -4.88 -9.23 1.89
N LYS A 35 -5.90 -10.09 2.06
CA LYS A 35 -5.84 -11.50 1.64
C LYS A 35 -5.76 -11.66 0.12
N ILE A 36 -6.55 -10.88 -0.62
CA ILE A 36 -6.53 -10.91 -2.09
C ILE A 36 -5.14 -10.51 -2.61
N LEU A 37 -4.55 -9.46 -2.04
CA LEU A 37 -3.19 -9.05 -2.39
C LEU A 37 -2.16 -10.13 -2.07
N ALA A 38 -2.27 -10.78 -0.91
CA ALA A 38 -1.37 -11.86 -0.53
C ALA A 38 -1.48 -13.05 -1.49
N GLN A 39 -2.69 -13.42 -1.92
CA GLN A 39 -2.92 -14.47 -2.91
C GLN A 39 -2.31 -14.13 -4.27
N LYS A 40 -2.48 -12.88 -4.73
CA LYS A 40 -1.87 -12.39 -5.98
C LYS A 40 -0.35 -12.32 -5.90
N LEU A 41 0.21 -11.99 -4.73
CA LEU A 41 1.65 -12.08 -4.52
C LEU A 41 2.13 -13.54 -4.57
N ASN A 42 1.36 -14.48 -4.02
CA ASN A 42 1.72 -15.91 -3.98
C ASN A 42 1.75 -16.56 -5.37
N THR A 43 1.04 -16.00 -6.35
CA THR A 43 1.15 -16.46 -7.74
C THR A 43 2.41 -15.98 -8.44
N GLU A 44 3.16 -15.06 -7.83
CA GLU A 44 4.19 -14.26 -8.50
C GLU A 44 5.55 -14.28 -7.80
N ILE A 45 5.55 -14.51 -6.48
CA ILE A 45 6.73 -14.68 -5.66
C ILE A 45 6.67 -16.08 -5.08
N ASN A 46 7.82 -16.77 -5.12
CA ASN A 46 8.02 -18.02 -4.43
C ASN A 46 8.95 -17.77 -3.22
N VAL A 47 8.47 -18.07 -2.01
CA VAL A 47 9.27 -17.98 -0.79
C VAL A 47 9.99 -19.31 -0.54
N PRO A 48 11.33 -19.34 -0.58
CA PRO A 48 12.08 -20.57 -0.36
C PRO A 48 11.80 -21.19 1.01
N LEU A 49 11.93 -22.53 1.09
CA LEU A 49 11.98 -23.29 2.35
C LEU A 49 10.68 -23.33 3.17
N VAL A 50 9.54 -22.92 2.61
CA VAL A 50 8.23 -23.02 3.25
C VAL A 50 7.22 -23.72 2.35
N SER A 51 6.17 -24.28 2.93
CA SER A 51 5.03 -24.83 2.18
C SER A 51 4.12 -23.69 1.72
N GLU A 52 3.41 -23.86 0.60
CA GLU A 52 2.42 -22.92 0.06
C GLU A 52 1.51 -22.27 1.12
N THR A 53 0.93 -23.07 2.02
CA THR A 53 0.03 -22.54 3.09
C THR A 53 0.74 -21.68 4.14
N LYS A 54 2.06 -21.81 4.29
CA LYS A 54 2.89 -20.95 5.15
C LYS A 54 3.36 -19.72 4.39
N GLU A 55 3.57 -19.85 3.10
CA GLU A 55 3.93 -18.79 2.18
C GLU A 55 2.83 -17.73 2.09
N GLU A 56 1.57 -18.12 1.90
CA GLU A 56 0.44 -17.18 1.91
C GLU A 56 0.39 -16.33 3.19
N LYS A 57 0.68 -16.94 4.35
CA LYS A 57 0.71 -16.24 5.65
C LYS A 57 1.89 -15.29 5.75
N ILE A 58 3.01 -15.64 5.14
CA ILE A 58 4.21 -14.80 5.06
C ILE A 58 3.90 -13.59 4.17
N LEU A 59 3.35 -13.80 2.98
CA LEU A 59 3.02 -12.74 2.04
C LEU A 59 1.92 -11.82 2.60
N LEU A 60 0.94 -12.36 3.34
CA LEU A 60 -0.03 -11.53 4.06
C LEU A 60 0.65 -10.59 5.07
N LYS A 61 1.68 -11.06 5.78
CA LYS A 61 2.45 -10.19 6.69
C LYS A 61 3.25 -9.14 5.93
N VAL A 62 3.74 -9.45 4.74
CA VAL A 62 4.40 -8.47 3.85
C VAL A 62 3.40 -7.38 3.45
N VAL A 63 2.20 -7.76 3.02
CA VAL A 63 1.12 -6.80 2.68
C VAL A 63 0.82 -5.88 3.87
N ILE A 64 0.61 -6.44 5.07
CA ILE A 64 0.33 -5.67 6.28
C ILE A 64 1.49 -4.72 6.62
N LYS A 65 2.74 -5.20 6.50
CA LYS A 65 3.94 -4.40 6.78
C LYS A 65 4.06 -3.21 5.83
N VAL A 66 3.76 -3.41 4.54
CA VAL A 66 3.77 -2.34 3.53
C VAL A 66 2.62 -1.35 3.78
N ASP A 67 1.39 -1.82 4.02
CA ASP A 67 0.25 -0.91 4.31
C ASP A 67 0.48 -0.07 5.56
N THR A 68 1.00 -0.69 6.63
CA THR A 68 1.37 0.02 7.87
C THR A 68 2.51 1.00 7.63
N PHE A 69 3.50 0.63 6.82
CA PHE A 69 4.59 1.54 6.44
C PHE A 69 4.05 2.77 5.71
N LEU A 70 3.10 2.59 4.79
CA LEU A 70 2.46 3.70 4.10
C LEU A 70 1.72 4.61 5.09
N TYR A 71 0.99 4.05 6.05
CA TYR A 71 0.34 4.82 7.11
C TYR A 71 1.34 5.63 7.94
N ASP A 72 2.45 5.02 8.35
CA ASP A 72 3.44 5.68 9.21
C ASP A 72 4.24 6.78 8.49
N ASN A 73 4.32 6.73 7.15
CA ASN A 73 5.21 7.60 6.35
C ASN A 73 4.49 8.54 5.38
N LEU A 74 3.19 8.34 5.14
CA LEU A 74 2.36 9.28 4.40
C LEU A 74 1.52 10.11 5.39
N PRO A 75 1.40 11.43 5.20
CA PRO A 75 0.35 12.17 5.89
C PRO A 75 -1.01 11.54 5.55
N ASN A 76 -1.86 11.36 6.55
CA ASN A 76 -3.13 10.65 6.39
C ASN A 76 -4.03 11.30 5.33
N GLU A 77 -3.87 12.61 5.11
CA GLU A 77 -4.53 13.37 4.04
C GLU A 77 -4.15 12.88 2.63
N PHE A 78 -2.94 12.35 2.43
CA PHE A 78 -2.57 11.69 1.17
C PHE A 78 -3.21 10.32 1.02
N TYR A 79 -3.39 9.59 2.13
CA TYR A 79 -4.09 8.31 2.12
C TYR A 79 -5.59 8.49 1.85
N ASP A 80 -6.19 9.55 2.38
CA ASP A 80 -7.57 9.92 2.10
C ASP A 80 -7.75 10.38 0.65
N LEU A 81 -6.76 11.08 0.09
CA LEU A 81 -6.72 11.38 -1.34
C LEU A 81 -6.69 10.11 -2.18
N VAL A 82 -5.95 9.10 -1.70
CA VAL A 82 -5.90 7.74 -2.27
C VAL A 82 -7.24 6.99 -2.19
N ARG A 83 -8.13 7.37 -1.28
CA ARG A 83 -9.46 6.75 -1.11
C ARG A 83 -10.62 7.60 -1.64
N SER A 84 -10.37 8.83 -2.12
CA SER A 84 -11.40 9.76 -2.59
C SER A 84 -11.65 9.65 -4.10
N LEU A 85 -12.81 9.14 -4.49
CA LEU A 85 -13.18 8.87 -5.90
C LEU A 85 -13.31 10.14 -6.77
N ASP A 86 -13.51 11.32 -6.16
CA ASP A 86 -13.77 12.58 -6.88
C ASP A 86 -12.52 13.43 -7.15
N GLN A 87 -11.44 13.22 -6.40
CA GLN A 87 -10.16 13.96 -6.47
C GLN A 87 -9.00 13.05 -6.93
N GLY A 88 -9.30 12.06 -7.78
CA GLY A 88 -8.33 11.07 -8.21
C GLY A 88 -7.06 11.67 -8.83
N ILE A 89 -5.94 10.99 -8.60
CA ILE A 89 -4.60 11.38 -9.04
C ILE A 89 -4.44 11.05 -10.54
N ASP A 90 -3.71 11.89 -11.29
CA ASP A 90 -3.45 11.61 -12.70
C ASP A 90 -2.49 10.42 -12.90
N ASP A 91 -2.43 9.92 -14.13
CA ASP A 91 -1.70 8.70 -14.42
C ASP A 91 -0.19 8.82 -14.17
N GLN A 92 0.41 9.97 -14.48
CA GLN A 92 1.84 10.21 -14.31
C GLN A 92 2.19 10.47 -12.85
N GLU A 93 1.31 11.16 -12.13
CA GLU A 93 1.44 11.40 -10.70
C GLU A 93 1.38 10.08 -9.92
N ALA A 94 0.44 9.19 -10.25
CA ALA A 94 0.33 7.86 -9.66
C ALA A 94 1.61 7.04 -9.89
N GLU A 95 2.13 6.99 -11.12
CA GLU A 95 3.36 6.25 -11.42
C GLU A 95 4.57 6.80 -10.66
N ARG A 96 4.71 8.14 -10.59
CA ARG A 96 5.77 8.79 -9.82
C ARG A 96 5.65 8.49 -8.32
N LEU A 97 4.43 8.48 -7.80
CA LEU A 97 4.16 8.18 -6.39
C LEU A 97 4.52 6.73 -6.07
N VAL A 98 4.06 5.77 -6.89
CA VAL A 98 4.43 4.35 -6.76
C VAL A 98 5.95 4.20 -6.74
N LYS A 99 6.66 4.80 -7.70
CA LYS A 99 8.13 4.69 -7.78
C LYS A 99 8.83 5.24 -6.55
N ARG A 100 8.42 6.43 -6.07
CA ARG A 100 9.02 7.06 -4.88
C ARG A 100 8.76 6.27 -3.61
N LEU A 101 7.52 5.84 -3.39
CA LEU A 101 7.14 5.06 -2.22
C LEU A 101 7.79 3.69 -2.23
N THR A 102 7.91 3.05 -3.40
CA THR A 102 8.63 1.78 -3.53
C THR A 102 10.08 1.93 -3.11
N SER A 103 10.79 2.95 -3.62
CA SER A 103 12.18 3.20 -3.22
C SER A 103 12.30 3.46 -1.72
N LEU A 104 11.42 4.30 -1.16
CA LEU A 104 11.45 4.63 0.26
C LEU A 104 11.14 3.41 1.14
N ALA A 105 10.16 2.59 0.74
CA ALA A 105 9.78 1.38 1.45
C ALA A 105 10.87 0.32 1.36
N ASN A 106 11.49 0.10 0.20
CA ASN A 106 12.56 -0.87 0.02
C ASN A 106 13.82 -0.52 0.84
N ASP A 107 14.07 0.76 1.14
CA ASP A 107 15.17 1.18 2.01
C ASP A 107 14.88 0.95 3.52
N LYS A 108 13.62 0.67 3.89
CA LYS A 108 13.13 0.65 5.28
C LYS A 108 12.53 -0.67 5.71
N ILE A 109 11.93 -1.39 4.77
CA ILE A 109 11.43 -2.73 4.92
C ILE A 109 12.59 -3.65 4.56
N ASP A 110 12.74 -4.70 5.35
CA ASP A 110 13.62 -5.83 5.07
C ASP A 110 12.78 -7.09 5.31
N ILE A 111 12.80 -8.02 4.35
CA ILE A 111 12.09 -9.29 4.36
C ILE A 111 13.10 -10.44 4.29
N PRO A 112 13.60 -10.95 5.45
CA PRO A 112 14.80 -11.80 5.52
C PRO A 112 14.79 -13.14 4.75
N TYR A 113 13.65 -13.57 4.20
CA TYR A 113 13.46 -14.84 3.49
C TYR A 113 13.06 -14.64 2.02
N ILE A 114 12.97 -13.39 1.55
CA ILE A 114 12.75 -13.06 0.14
C ILE A 114 14.03 -12.40 -0.38
N PRO A 115 14.55 -12.80 -1.56
CA PRO A 115 15.66 -12.08 -2.18
C PRO A 115 15.29 -10.62 -2.45
N GLU A 116 16.26 -9.71 -2.43
CA GLU A 116 16.06 -8.26 -2.66
C GLU A 116 15.17 -7.93 -3.87
N VAL A 117 15.35 -8.64 -4.99
CA VAL A 117 14.52 -8.45 -6.20
C VAL A 117 13.05 -8.81 -5.96
N GLY A 118 12.80 -9.88 -5.21
CA GLY A 118 11.47 -10.30 -4.82
C GLY A 118 10.84 -9.36 -3.78
N GLU A 119 11.65 -8.82 -2.87
CA GLU A 119 11.22 -7.80 -1.92
C GLU A 119 10.78 -6.51 -2.64
N TYR A 120 11.64 -5.98 -3.52
CA TYR A 120 11.31 -4.83 -4.34
C TYR A 120 10.03 -5.05 -5.14
N PHE A 121 9.86 -6.24 -5.74
CA PHE A 121 8.65 -6.58 -6.48
C PHE A 121 7.42 -6.62 -5.56
N ALA A 122 7.50 -7.27 -4.40
CA ALA A 122 6.39 -7.36 -3.45
C ALA A 122 5.94 -5.96 -2.98
N ILE A 123 6.91 -5.12 -2.61
CA ILE A 123 6.69 -3.75 -2.17
C ILE A 123 6.06 -2.93 -3.31
N LYS A 124 6.65 -2.97 -4.51
CA LYS A 124 6.13 -2.24 -5.68
C LYS A 124 4.71 -2.67 -6.02
N PHE A 125 4.43 -3.97 -5.95
CA PHE A 125 3.10 -4.51 -6.24
C PHE A 125 2.07 -3.98 -5.26
N VAL A 126 2.30 -4.11 -3.94
CA VAL A 126 1.34 -3.67 -2.92
C VAL A 126 1.11 -2.17 -3.00
N ILE A 127 2.18 -1.38 -3.07
CA ILE A 127 2.09 0.08 -3.23
C ILE A 127 1.37 0.44 -4.54
N GLY A 128 1.70 -0.27 -5.62
CA GLY A 128 1.06 -0.12 -6.92
C GLY A 128 -0.44 -0.32 -6.85
N VAL A 129 -0.92 -1.38 -6.21
CA VAL A 129 -2.37 -1.61 -6.05
C VAL A 129 -3.01 -0.53 -5.18
N ILE A 130 -2.40 -0.16 -4.05
CA ILE A 130 -2.93 0.88 -3.15
C ILE A 130 -3.03 2.22 -3.88
N VAL A 131 -1.95 2.67 -4.51
CA VAL A 131 -1.91 3.95 -5.24
C VAL A 131 -2.77 3.91 -6.50
N ASN A 132 -2.79 2.82 -7.27
CA ASN A 132 -3.64 2.75 -8.46
C ASN A 132 -5.12 2.65 -8.12
N SER A 133 -5.48 2.13 -6.93
CA SER A 133 -6.86 2.20 -6.43
C SER A 133 -7.31 3.63 -6.10
N ALA A 134 -6.38 4.59 -6.03
CA ALA A 134 -6.66 6.03 -5.95
C ALA A 134 -6.97 6.70 -7.29
N ARG A 135 -6.62 6.06 -8.39
CA ARG A 135 -6.77 6.69 -9.71
C ARG A 135 -8.26 6.87 -10.00
N LYS A 136 -8.57 8.00 -10.63
CA LYS A 136 -9.92 8.31 -11.05
C LYS A 136 -10.47 7.15 -11.92
N HIS A 137 -11.61 6.57 -11.56
CA HIS A 137 -12.24 5.43 -12.25
C HIS A 137 -11.51 4.08 -12.20
N TRP A 138 -10.66 3.87 -11.20
CA TRP A 138 -10.06 2.57 -10.92
C TRP A 138 -10.56 2.07 -9.56
N ASP A 139 -11.02 0.82 -9.53
CA ASP A 139 -11.28 0.12 -8.28
C ASP A 139 -10.06 -0.75 -7.92
N PHE A 140 -10.06 -1.26 -6.70
CA PHE A 140 -9.01 -2.14 -6.19
C PHE A 140 -8.73 -3.35 -7.10
N PHE A 141 -9.77 -3.92 -7.72
CA PHE A 141 -9.65 -5.07 -8.61
C PHE A 141 -8.91 -4.70 -9.89
N LYS A 142 -9.36 -3.65 -10.57
CA LYS A 142 -8.72 -3.11 -11.79
C LYS A 142 -7.27 -2.67 -11.53
N ALA A 143 -7.00 -2.07 -10.37
CA ALA A 143 -5.65 -1.70 -9.95
C ALA A 143 -4.73 -2.92 -9.80
N SER A 144 -5.24 -4.00 -9.21
CA SER A 144 -4.48 -5.23 -9.04
C SER A 144 -4.17 -5.96 -10.35
N GLU A 145 -5.12 -6.00 -11.30
CA GLU A 145 -4.93 -6.60 -12.64
C GLU A 145 -3.93 -5.80 -13.50
N ALA A 146 -3.93 -4.48 -13.40
CA ALA A 146 -2.98 -3.65 -14.11
C ALA A 146 -1.53 -3.92 -13.67
N MET A 147 -1.30 -4.12 -12.37
CA MET A 147 0.04 -4.43 -11.85
C MET A 147 0.56 -5.81 -12.27
N GLU A 148 -0.35 -6.77 -12.51
CA GLU A 148 0.01 -8.08 -13.08
C GLU A 148 0.44 -7.95 -14.55
N SER A 149 -0.22 -7.07 -15.32
CA SER A 149 0.05 -6.84 -16.75
C SER A 149 1.23 -5.90 -17.06
N ASP A 150 1.61 -5.02 -16.13
CA ASP A 150 2.78 -4.12 -16.24
C ASP A 150 4.13 -4.88 -16.22
N LYS A 151 4.08 -6.21 -16.08
CA LYS A 151 5.22 -7.13 -16.22
C LYS A 151 5.73 -7.30 -17.66
N ILE A 152 5.03 -6.76 -18.66
CA ILE A 152 5.40 -6.94 -20.08
C ILE A 152 6.48 -5.95 -20.54
N LEU A 153 6.80 -4.91 -19.77
CA LEU A 153 7.87 -3.98 -20.15
C LEU A 153 9.03 -4.03 -19.14
N PRO A 154 10.23 -4.49 -19.56
CA PRO A 154 11.42 -4.20 -18.79
C PRO A 154 11.65 -2.68 -18.79
N ALA A 155 12.26 -2.20 -17.71
CA ALA A 155 12.74 -0.83 -17.58
C ALA A 155 13.69 -0.43 -18.73
#